data_AF-A0A5C3K8B2-F1
#
_entry.id   AF-A0A5C3K8B2-F1
#
_cell.length_a   1.000
_cell.length_b   1.000
_cell.length_c   1.000
_cell.angle_alpha   90.00
_cell.angle_beta   90.00
_cell.angle_gamma   90.00
#
_symmetry.space_group_name_H-M   'P 1'
#
loop_
_entity.id
_entity.type
_entity.pdbx_description
1 polymer ?
#
loop_
_entity_poly.entity_id
_entity_poly.type
_entity_poly.pdbx_seq_one_letter_code
_entity_poly.pdbx_strand_id
1 'polypeptide(L)'
;MTILVPEGQPATSNNVQVVFRRFSVSGSRHPHLNMPILIPDLETPRMALLPLDILFPFNVQHDCVTANCQLTMITGVATQEQIATTLNKATIEHKDHQVFIINMHSLHNTHLICKILPCELVAPVLAFEDRNANQHSAAACARTMGPKKRADAQKKSQQTHKCNRAARTMQATTMSGPPPGPLPENGPAVSADLHHGVGDDDDDDMYL
;
A
#
# COMPACT_ATOMS: atom_id res chain seq x y z
N MET A 1 15.72 12.44 7.63
CA MET A 1 15.86 12.94 9.01
C MET A 1 17.04 12.22 9.63
N THR A 2 17.89 12.92 10.38
CA THR A 2 19.00 12.30 11.12
C THR A 2 18.87 12.71 12.58
N ILE A 3 18.97 11.75 13.50
CA ILE A 3 18.94 12.00 14.94
C ILE A 3 20.38 11.93 15.45
N LEU A 4 20.81 12.97 16.18
CA LEU A 4 22.13 13.08 16.77
C LEU A 4 22.02 12.99 18.29
N VAL A 5 22.90 12.19 18.90
CA VAL A 5 23.02 12.03 20.35
C VAL A 5 24.49 12.21 20.73
N PRO A 6 24.82 12.99 21.77
CA PRO A 6 26.17 13.13 22.28
C PRO A 6 26.77 11.79 22.66
N GLU A 7 28.02 11.57 22.27
CA GLU A 7 28.76 10.34 22.56
C GLU A 7 28.88 10.13 24.08
N GLY A 8 28.65 8.89 24.53
CA GLY A 8 28.77 8.52 25.94
C GLY A 8 27.63 8.99 26.85
N GLN A 9 26.56 9.59 26.30
CA GLN A 9 25.38 9.99 27.08
C GLN A 9 24.09 9.27 26.63
N PRO A 10 23.16 8.99 27.57
CA PRO A 10 21.84 8.47 27.20
C PRO A 10 21.04 9.52 26.43
N ALA A 11 20.22 9.08 25.49
CA ALA A 11 19.32 9.97 24.74
C ALA A 11 18.21 10.50 25.66
N THR A 12 18.10 11.82 25.74
CA THR A 12 17.08 12.58 26.46
C THR A 12 16.52 13.67 25.55
N SER A 13 15.33 14.19 25.84
CA SER A 13 14.70 15.26 25.04
C SER A 13 15.57 16.52 24.89
N ASN A 14 16.52 16.73 25.81
CA ASN A 14 17.31 17.96 25.90
C ASN A 14 18.72 17.82 25.31
N ASN A 15 19.19 16.59 25.08
CA ASN A 15 20.51 16.33 24.48
C ASN A 15 20.41 15.66 23.11
N VAL A 16 19.21 15.32 22.64
CA VAL A 16 18.97 14.87 21.28
C VAL A 16 18.77 16.07 20.36
N GLN A 17 19.40 16.06 19.19
CA GLN A 17 19.10 16.99 18.11
C GLN A 17 18.60 16.24 16.88
N VAL A 18 17.63 16.82 16.19
CA VAL A 18 17.08 16.27 14.96
C VAL A 18 17.43 17.20 13.81
N VAL A 19 18.11 16.64 12.81
CA VAL A 19 18.57 17.37 11.63
C VAL A 19 17.59 17.19 10.48
N PHE A 20 17.10 18.33 9.98
CA PHE A 20 16.17 18.43 8.86
C PHE A 20 16.78 19.19 7.68
N ARG A 21 16.34 18.83 6.48
CA ARG A 21 16.47 19.68 5.30
C ARG A 21 15.24 20.59 5.26
N ARG A 22 15.44 21.86 4.92
CA ARG A 22 14.35 22.82 4.80
C ARG A 22 13.61 22.62 3.47
N PHE A 23 12.30 22.74 3.53
CA PHE A 23 11.41 22.76 2.38
C PHE A 23 10.49 23.98 2.49
N SER A 24 10.14 24.57 1.36
CA SER A 24 9.10 25.59 1.25
C SER A 24 7.84 24.97 0.68
N VAL A 25 6.68 25.46 1.10
CA VAL A 25 5.40 25.09 0.49
C VAL A 25 5.18 26.00 -0.71
N SER A 26 4.93 25.40 -1.88
CA SER A 26 4.57 26.15 -3.09
C SER A 26 3.25 26.91 -2.89
N GLY A 27 3.14 28.10 -3.48
CA GLY A 27 1.88 28.84 -3.56
C GLY A 27 0.86 28.23 -4.51
N SER A 28 1.22 27.16 -5.23
CA SER A 28 0.34 26.42 -6.14
C SER A 28 0.18 24.95 -5.73
N ARG A 29 -0.93 24.36 -6.16
CA ARG A 29 -1.22 22.93 -5.98
C ARG A 29 -0.71 22.11 -7.16
N HIS A 30 -0.43 20.82 -6.91
CA HIS A 30 -0.06 19.87 -7.96
C HIS A 30 -1.17 19.75 -9.02
N PRO A 31 -0.89 19.87 -10.33
CA PRO A 31 -1.92 19.95 -11.37
C PRO A 31 -2.88 18.75 -11.43
N HIS A 32 -2.37 17.55 -11.15
CA HIS A 32 -3.18 16.32 -11.25
C HIS A 32 -3.76 15.87 -9.92
N LEU A 33 -3.06 16.16 -8.83
CA LEU A 33 -3.41 15.66 -7.50
C LEU A 33 -4.11 16.72 -6.65
N ASN A 34 -4.06 17.98 -7.07
CA ASN A 34 -4.65 19.12 -6.38
C ASN A 34 -4.23 19.24 -4.91
N MET A 35 -2.96 18.90 -4.63
CA MET A 35 -2.37 18.87 -3.29
C MET A 35 -1.18 19.85 -3.17
N PRO A 36 -0.85 20.33 -1.95
CA PRO A 36 0.28 21.24 -1.74
C PRO A 36 1.62 20.60 -2.12
N ILE A 37 2.48 21.38 -2.78
CA ILE A 37 3.81 20.93 -3.23
C ILE A 37 4.88 21.42 -2.25
N LEU A 38 5.83 20.55 -1.91
CA LEU A 38 7.05 20.89 -1.18
C LEU A 38 8.22 21.04 -2.15
N ILE A 39 8.87 22.20 -2.07
CA ILE A 39 10.05 22.53 -2.87
C ILE A 39 11.27 22.55 -1.94
N PRO A 40 12.33 21.81 -2.25
CA PRO A 40 13.53 21.77 -1.43
C PRO A 40 14.20 23.14 -1.48
N ASP A 41 14.54 23.64 -0.30
CA ASP A 41 15.34 24.86 -0.17
C ASP A 41 16.82 24.43 -0.21
N LEU A 42 17.43 24.51 -1.39
CA LEU A 42 18.80 24.03 -1.64
C LEU A 42 19.86 25.02 -1.16
N GLU A 43 19.48 26.29 -0.97
CA GLU A 43 20.40 27.35 -0.53
C GLU A 43 20.50 27.37 1.01
N THR A 44 19.43 26.98 1.70
CA THR A 44 19.41 26.96 3.16
C THR A 44 20.13 25.72 3.72
N PRO A 45 21.07 25.90 4.67
CA PRO A 45 21.71 24.79 5.37
C PRO A 45 20.70 23.86 6.06
N ARG A 46 21.13 22.62 6.35
CA ARG A 46 20.34 21.73 7.21
C ARG A 46 20.16 22.38 8.57
N MET A 47 18.94 22.28 9.11
CA MET A 47 18.60 22.84 10.43
C MET A 47 18.66 21.74 11.48
N ALA A 48 19.26 22.03 12.63
CA ALA A 48 19.19 21.19 13.81
C ALA A 48 18.11 21.76 14.75
N LEU A 49 17.14 20.93 15.12
CA LEU A 49 16.01 21.29 15.98
C LEU A 49 15.98 20.37 17.21
N LEU A 50 15.40 20.86 18.31
CA LEU A 50 15.10 19.98 19.43
C LEU A 50 13.87 19.13 19.09
N PRO A 51 13.77 17.90 19.64
CA PRO A 51 12.56 17.08 19.47
C PRO A 51 11.27 17.81 19.87
N LEU A 52 11.34 18.71 20.86
CA LEU A 52 10.22 19.51 21.35
C LEU A 52 9.72 20.56 20.35
N ASP A 53 10.54 20.93 19.35
CA ASP A 53 10.16 21.88 18.30
C ASP A 53 9.40 21.20 17.13
N ILE A 54 9.30 19.87 17.15
CA ILE A 54 8.60 19.10 16.11
C ILE A 54 7.12 18.99 16.50
N LEU A 55 6.26 19.69 15.75
CA LEU A 55 4.83 19.76 16.08
C LEU A 55 4.10 18.43 15.83
N PHE A 56 4.23 17.86 14.63
CA PHE A 56 3.60 16.59 14.26
C PHE A 56 4.21 16.02 12.96
N PRO A 57 4.18 14.69 12.77
CA PRO A 57 4.52 14.08 11.50
C PRO A 57 3.35 14.21 10.51
N PHE A 58 3.67 14.34 9.22
CA PHE A 58 2.69 14.33 8.14
C PHE A 58 3.19 13.47 6.98
N ASN A 59 2.24 12.99 6.16
CA ASN A 59 2.57 12.13 5.03
C ASN A 59 3.00 12.99 3.83
N VAL A 60 4.14 12.64 3.25
CA VAL A 60 4.65 13.21 2.00
C VAL A 60 4.82 12.11 0.97
N GLN A 61 4.52 12.42 -0.28
CA GLN A 61 4.69 11.54 -1.42
C GLN A 61 5.66 12.16 -2.42
N HIS A 62 6.44 11.32 -3.10
CA HIS A 62 7.29 11.77 -4.19
C HIS A 62 6.45 12.18 -5.40
N ASP A 63 6.73 13.33 -5.99
CA ASP A 63 6.10 13.73 -7.26
C ASP A 63 6.70 12.96 -8.44
N CYS A 64 6.26 11.71 -8.56
CA CYS A 64 6.74 10.79 -9.58
C CYS A 64 6.38 11.25 -11.01
N VAL A 65 5.28 11.99 -11.14
CA VAL A 65 4.80 12.47 -12.44
C VAL A 65 5.73 13.55 -12.94
N THR A 66 5.98 14.59 -12.14
CA THR A 66 6.91 15.66 -12.52
C THR A 66 8.35 15.16 -12.64
N ALA A 67 8.77 14.23 -11.77
CA ALA A 67 10.10 13.63 -11.84
C ALA A 67 10.27 12.63 -13.00
N ASN A 68 9.20 12.23 -13.69
CA ASN A 68 9.21 11.17 -14.70
C ASN A 68 9.90 9.89 -14.19
N CYS A 69 9.50 9.42 -13.00
CA CYS A 69 10.01 8.17 -12.42
C CYS A 69 9.64 6.98 -13.30
N GLN A 70 10.51 5.97 -13.36
CA GLN A 70 10.30 4.82 -14.23
C GLN A 70 9.49 3.73 -13.51
N LEU A 71 8.57 3.10 -14.24
CA LEU A 71 7.92 1.89 -13.76
C LEU A 71 8.81 0.70 -14.12
N THR A 72 9.49 0.15 -13.11
CA THR A 72 10.41 -0.97 -13.27
C THR A 72 9.75 -2.24 -12.74
N MET A 73 9.81 -3.33 -13.50
CA MET A 73 9.39 -4.64 -13.01
C MET A 73 10.54 -5.24 -12.21
N ILE A 74 10.38 -5.34 -10.89
CA ILE A 74 11.35 -6.09 -10.09
C ILE A 74 11.00 -7.57 -10.27
N THR A 75 11.87 -8.29 -10.98
CA THR A 75 11.89 -9.75 -11.01
C THR A 75 12.49 -10.26 -9.71
N GLY A 76 11.64 -10.63 -8.75
CA GLY A 76 12.09 -11.21 -7.48
C GLY A 76 11.14 -10.96 -6.31
N VAL A 77 11.20 -11.92 -5.39
CA VAL A 77 10.44 -12.13 -4.16
C VAL A 77 9.55 -10.96 -3.71
N ALA A 78 8.32 -10.88 -4.23
CA ALA A 78 7.30 -10.06 -3.59
C ALA A 78 6.90 -10.74 -2.27
N THR A 79 7.09 -10.08 -1.14
CA THR A 79 6.66 -10.62 0.15
C THR A 79 5.19 -10.28 0.39
N GLN A 80 4.36 -11.29 0.55
CA GLN A 80 2.97 -11.15 0.99
C GLN A 80 2.83 -11.91 2.32
N GLU A 81 2.23 -11.28 3.34
CA GLU A 81 2.05 -11.91 4.66
C GLU A 81 3.35 -12.46 5.27
N GLN A 82 4.47 -11.77 5.03
CA GLN A 82 5.83 -12.20 5.42
C GLN A 82 6.38 -13.42 4.66
N ILE A 83 5.66 -13.94 3.66
CA ILE A 83 6.07 -15.06 2.83
C ILE A 83 6.60 -14.56 1.48
N ALA A 84 7.77 -15.06 1.12
CA ALA A 84 8.39 -14.88 -0.17
C ALA A 84 7.55 -15.48 -1.31
N THR A 85 7.05 -14.66 -2.25
CA THR A 85 6.32 -15.14 -3.43
C THR A 85 7.18 -15.07 -4.69
N THR A 86 6.87 -15.85 -5.73
CA THR A 86 7.54 -15.77 -7.03
C THR A 86 6.94 -14.72 -7.96
N LEU A 87 6.03 -13.88 -7.45
CA LEU A 87 5.31 -12.90 -8.25
C LEU A 87 6.18 -11.67 -8.51
N ASN A 88 6.23 -11.26 -9.78
CA ASN A 88 6.85 -10.01 -10.18
C ASN A 88 5.93 -8.85 -9.78
N LYS A 89 6.48 -7.84 -9.12
CA LYS A 89 5.75 -6.62 -8.75
C LYS A 89 6.31 -5.43 -9.52
N ALA A 90 5.42 -4.70 -10.18
CA ALA A 90 5.75 -3.40 -10.74
C ALA A 90 6.06 -2.44 -9.59
N THR A 91 7.24 -1.84 -9.62
CA THR A 91 7.70 -0.87 -8.62
C THR A 91 8.10 0.42 -9.33
N ILE A 92 7.83 1.55 -8.70
CA ILE A 92 8.28 2.84 -9.21
C ILE A 92 9.72 3.05 -8.76
N GLU A 93 10.63 3.16 -9.72
CA GLU A 93 12.01 3.55 -9.50
C GLU A 93 12.10 5.08 -9.47
N HIS A 94 12.31 5.61 -8.26
CA HIS A 94 12.36 7.04 -8.02
C HIS A 94 13.68 7.63 -8.51
N LYS A 95 13.60 8.73 -9.28
CA LYS A 95 14.76 9.56 -9.57
C LYS A 95 15.12 10.43 -8.36
N ASP A 96 16.38 10.83 -8.26
CA ASP A 96 16.87 11.78 -7.24
C ASP A 96 16.42 13.23 -7.55
N HIS A 97 15.12 13.42 -7.71
CA HIS A 97 14.49 14.72 -7.88
C HIS A 97 13.66 14.99 -6.62
N GLN A 98 14.05 15.97 -5.83
CA GLN A 98 13.53 16.18 -4.48
C GLN A 98 12.23 17.01 -4.47
N VAL A 99 11.29 16.71 -5.36
CA VAL A 99 9.96 17.33 -5.36
C VAL A 99 8.98 16.38 -4.69
N PHE A 100 8.27 16.91 -3.70
CA PHE A 100 7.33 16.14 -2.90
C PHE A 100 5.98 16.84 -2.85
N ILE A 101 4.95 16.07 -2.53
CA ILE A 101 3.58 16.53 -2.40
C ILE A 101 3.11 16.15 -1.00
N ILE A 102 2.47 17.08 -0.30
CA ILE A 102 1.84 16.80 0.98
C ILE A 102 0.58 15.98 0.70
N ASN A 103 0.53 14.75 1.19
CA ASN A 103 -0.59 13.87 0.95
C ASN A 103 -1.77 14.25 1.85
N MET A 104 -2.65 15.11 1.32
CA MET A 104 -3.87 15.57 1.98
C MET A 104 -4.94 14.48 2.10
N HIS A 105 -4.78 13.35 1.42
CA HIS A 105 -5.69 12.20 1.50
C HIS A 105 -5.28 11.18 2.57
N SER A 106 -4.10 11.34 3.18
CA SER A 106 -3.74 10.54 4.35
C SER A 106 -4.67 10.89 5.51
N LEU A 107 -5.00 9.91 6.36
CA LEU A 107 -5.86 10.13 7.54
C LEU A 107 -5.10 10.77 8.72
N HIS A 108 -3.77 10.71 8.72
CA HIS A 108 -2.96 11.15 9.84
C HIS A 108 -2.73 12.67 9.83
N ASN A 109 -3.15 13.35 10.90
CA ASN A 109 -2.87 14.77 11.18
C ASN A 109 -3.35 15.80 10.14
N THR A 110 -4.24 15.41 9.22
CA THR A 110 -4.75 16.29 8.15
C THR A 110 -5.40 17.56 8.71
N HIS A 111 -6.11 17.45 9.83
CA HIS A 111 -6.68 18.59 10.52
C HIS A 111 -5.63 19.60 11.04
N LEU A 112 -4.42 19.13 11.41
CA LEU A 112 -3.31 20.01 11.81
C LEU A 112 -2.67 20.66 10.58
N ILE A 113 -2.50 19.89 9.50
CA ILE A 113 -2.00 20.40 8.22
C ILE A 113 -2.90 21.55 7.72
N CYS A 114 -4.22 21.37 7.74
CA CYS A 114 -5.18 22.39 7.33
C CYS A 114 -5.15 23.67 8.21
N LYS A 115 -4.68 23.58 9.46
CA LYS A 115 -4.52 24.76 10.34
C LYS A 115 -3.26 25.56 10.04
N ILE A 116 -2.20 24.91 9.54
CA ILE A 116 -0.91 25.56 9.29
C ILE A 116 -0.74 26.04 7.85
N LEU A 117 -1.42 25.41 6.89
CA LEU A 117 -1.34 25.77 5.49
C LEU A 117 -2.33 26.89 5.12
N PRO A 118 -1.99 27.75 4.15
CA PRO A 118 -2.92 28.69 3.55
C PRO A 118 -4.20 28.00 3.07
N CYS A 119 -5.36 28.62 3.30
CA CYS A 119 -6.66 28.06 2.90
C CYS A 119 -6.73 27.75 1.40
N GLU A 120 -6.10 28.56 0.56
CA GLU A 120 -6.02 28.36 -0.89
C GLU A 120 -5.34 27.06 -1.31
N LEU A 121 -4.56 26.41 -0.44
CA LEU A 121 -3.91 25.12 -0.70
C LEU A 121 -4.68 23.92 -0.16
N VAL A 122 -5.63 24.13 0.76
CA VAL A 122 -6.34 23.05 1.46
C VAL A 122 -7.85 23.06 1.25
N ALA A 123 -8.41 24.18 0.75
CA ALA A 123 -9.83 24.29 0.47
C ALA A 123 -10.27 23.18 -0.52
N PRO A 124 -11.39 22.50 -0.26
CA PRO A 124 -11.95 21.56 -1.21
C PRO A 124 -12.18 22.22 -2.57
N VAL A 125 -11.81 21.53 -3.65
CA VAL A 125 -12.12 21.97 -5.01
C VAL A 125 -13.26 21.11 -5.52
N LEU A 126 -14.24 21.75 -6.16
CA LEU A 126 -15.35 21.06 -6.76
C LEU A 126 -14.83 20.15 -7.88
N ALA A 127 -14.95 18.83 -7.70
CA ALA A 127 -14.49 17.86 -8.70
C ALA A 127 -15.42 17.78 -9.93
N PHE A 128 -16.71 18.06 -9.73
CA PHE A 128 -17.73 18.00 -10.79
C PHE A 128 -18.72 19.14 -10.61
N GLU A 129 -19.01 19.90 -11.67
CA GLU A 129 -20.00 20.97 -11.67
C GLU A 129 -21.39 20.46 -11.26
N ASP A 130 -21.84 19.35 -11.88
CA ASP A 130 -23.03 18.61 -11.47
C ASP A 130 -22.65 17.26 -10.86
N ARG A 131 -22.56 17.24 -9.53
CA ARG A 131 -22.29 16.05 -8.75
C ARG A 131 -23.33 14.95 -9.01
N ASN A 132 -24.61 15.30 -9.14
CA ASN A 132 -25.69 14.32 -9.27
C ASN A 132 -25.64 13.65 -10.63
N ALA A 133 -25.44 14.41 -11.70
CA ALA A 133 -25.26 13.87 -13.05
C ALA A 133 -24.05 12.93 -13.10
N ASN A 134 -22.93 13.31 -12.49
CA ASN A 134 -21.75 12.46 -12.42
C ASN A 134 -22.02 11.16 -11.65
N GLN A 135 -22.69 11.24 -10.49
CA GLN A 135 -23.09 10.06 -9.72
C GLN A 135 -24.04 9.15 -10.50
N HIS A 136 -25.02 9.70 -11.20
CA HIS A 136 -25.95 8.93 -12.02
C HIS A 136 -25.24 8.20 -13.18
N SER A 137 -24.32 8.89 -13.85
CA SER A 137 -23.49 8.33 -14.91
C SER A 137 -22.59 7.21 -14.40
N ALA A 138 -21.88 7.44 -13.29
CA ALA A 138 -21.04 6.44 -12.64
C ALA A 138 -21.87 5.21 -12.20
N ALA A 139 -23.05 5.42 -11.62
CA ALA A 139 -23.95 4.34 -11.23
C ALA A 139 -24.48 3.56 -12.45
N ALA A 140 -24.80 4.24 -13.56
CA ALA A 140 -25.20 3.58 -14.80
C ALA A 140 -24.06 2.71 -15.37
N CYS A 141 -22.84 3.22 -15.36
CA CYS A 141 -21.65 2.49 -15.77
C CYS A 141 -21.38 1.28 -14.86
N ALA A 142 -21.52 1.44 -13.54
CA ALA A 142 -21.37 0.36 -12.58
C ALA A 142 -22.42 -0.75 -12.78
N ARG A 143 -23.68 -0.39 -13.06
CA ARG A 143 -24.76 -1.35 -13.35
C ARG A 143 -24.49 -2.21 -14.58
N THR A 144 -23.79 -1.70 -15.59
CA THR A 144 -23.45 -2.48 -16.80
C THR A 144 -22.15 -3.25 -16.64
N MET A 145 -21.10 -2.60 -16.12
CA MET A 145 -19.77 -3.21 -15.97
C MET A 145 -19.69 -4.23 -14.83
N GLY A 146 -20.39 -3.98 -13.72
CA GLY A 146 -20.35 -4.83 -12.52
C GLY A 146 -20.76 -6.28 -12.81
N PRO A 147 -21.94 -6.54 -13.40
CA PRO A 147 -22.35 -7.89 -13.79
C PRO A 147 -21.39 -8.55 -14.78
N LYS A 148 -20.89 -7.80 -15.77
CA LYS A 148 -19.92 -8.32 -16.74
C LYS A 148 -18.62 -8.78 -16.05
N LYS A 149 -18.03 -7.91 -15.21
CA LYS A 149 -16.81 -8.23 -14.46
C LYS A 149 -17.02 -9.42 -13.50
N ARG A 150 -18.17 -9.50 -12.83
CA ARG A 150 -18.50 -10.64 -11.95
C ARG A 150 -18.65 -11.94 -12.72
N ALA A 151 -19.33 -11.93 -13.86
CA ALA A 151 -19.47 -13.11 -14.71
C ALA A 151 -18.10 -13.58 -15.25
N ASP A 152 -17.23 -12.65 -15.66
CA ASP A 152 -15.89 -12.97 -16.12
C ASP A 152 -15.01 -13.54 -14.99
N ALA A 153 -15.13 -12.98 -13.78
CA ALA A 153 -14.44 -13.48 -12.58
C ALA A 153 -14.92 -14.89 -12.20
N GLN A 154 -16.23 -15.15 -12.23
CA GLN A 154 -16.79 -16.48 -11.98
C GLN A 154 -16.30 -17.51 -13.01
N LYS A 155 -16.28 -17.16 -14.29
CA LYS A 155 -15.74 -18.04 -15.35
C LYS A 155 -14.27 -18.37 -15.11
N LYS A 156 -13.44 -17.36 -14.80
CA LYS A 156 -12.02 -17.56 -14.47
C LYS A 156 -11.85 -18.44 -13.24
N SER A 157 -12.61 -18.18 -12.18
CA SER A 157 -12.60 -18.98 -10.96
C SER A 157 -12.94 -20.45 -11.26
N GLN A 158 -14.04 -20.71 -11.98
CA GLN A 158 -14.43 -22.07 -12.38
C GLN A 158 -13.35 -22.77 -13.22
N GLN A 159 -12.68 -22.04 -14.11
CA GLN A 159 -11.57 -22.56 -14.89
C GLN A 159 -10.39 -22.94 -13.99
N THR A 160 -9.99 -22.05 -13.08
CA THR A 160 -8.92 -22.31 -12.09
C THR A 160 -9.25 -23.51 -11.22
N HIS A 161 -10.48 -23.62 -10.69
CA HIS A 161 -10.90 -24.78 -9.90
C HIS A 161 -10.82 -26.09 -10.69
N LYS A 162 -11.23 -26.08 -11.98
CA LYS A 162 -11.12 -27.26 -12.85
C LYS A 162 -9.66 -27.66 -13.09
N CYS A 163 -8.79 -26.69 -13.40
CA CYS A 163 -7.36 -26.92 -13.62
C CYS A 163 -6.67 -27.44 -12.35
N ASN A 164 -6.94 -26.83 -11.20
CA ASN A 164 -6.37 -27.24 -9.91
C ASN A 164 -6.87 -28.64 -9.50
N ARG A 165 -8.15 -28.95 -9.73
CA ARG A 165 -8.69 -30.30 -9.48
C ARG A 165 -7.99 -31.34 -10.35
N ALA A 166 -7.83 -31.07 -11.64
CA ALA A 166 -7.12 -31.97 -12.56
C ALA A 166 -5.66 -32.16 -12.15
N ALA A 167 -4.95 -31.09 -11.77
CA ALA A 167 -3.57 -31.15 -11.30
C ALA A 167 -3.43 -31.98 -10.01
N ARG A 168 -4.36 -31.84 -9.06
CA ARG A 168 -4.39 -32.66 -7.82
C ARG A 168 -4.67 -34.13 -8.11
N THR A 169 -5.57 -34.44 -9.03
CA THR A 169 -5.84 -35.82 -9.46
C THR A 169 -4.60 -36.44 -10.11
N MET A 170 -3.92 -35.72 -11.01
CA MET A 170 -2.70 -36.22 -11.66
C MET A 170 -1.55 -36.41 -10.65
N GLN A 171 -1.39 -35.53 -9.67
CA GLN A 171 -0.41 -35.71 -8.59
C GLN A 171 -0.72 -36.93 -7.72
N ALA A 172 -2.00 -37.17 -7.39
CA ALA A 172 -2.41 -38.35 -6.61
C ALA A 172 -2.13 -39.67 -7.37
N THR A 173 -2.36 -39.70 -8.69
CA THR A 173 -2.07 -40.89 -9.52
C THR A 173 -0.56 -41.13 -9.71
N THR A 174 0.27 -40.09 -9.62
CA THR A 174 1.73 -40.22 -9.76
C THR A 174 2.42 -40.67 -8.46
N MET A 175 1.74 -40.57 -7.30
CA MET A 175 2.24 -41.00 -5.99
C MET A 175 1.76 -42.40 -5.58
N SER A 176 0.89 -43.06 -6.36
CA SER A 176 0.52 -44.47 -6.16
C SER A 176 1.50 -45.42 -6.87
N GLY A 177 2.76 -45.43 -6.42
CA GLY A 177 3.66 -46.57 -6.63
C GLY A 177 3.27 -47.72 -5.68
N PRO A 178 3.61 -48.99 -6.01
CA PRO A 178 3.19 -50.14 -5.21
C PRO A 178 3.73 -50.05 -3.77
N PRO A 179 2.97 -50.50 -2.76
CA PRO A 179 3.32 -50.31 -1.37
C PRO A 179 4.62 -51.05 -1.02
N PRO A 180 5.53 -50.46 -0.21
CA PRO A 180 6.60 -51.23 0.40
C PRO A 180 5.97 -52.27 1.35
N GLY A 181 6.50 -53.50 1.32
CA GLY A 181 6.00 -54.64 2.09
C GLY A 181 5.92 -54.39 3.61
N PRO A 182 5.20 -55.25 4.35
CA PRO A 182 4.78 -54.96 5.72
C PRO A 182 5.97 -54.89 6.67
N LEU A 183 6.03 -53.80 7.45
CA LEU A 183 6.84 -53.69 8.66
C LEU A 183 5.98 -54.04 9.90
N PRO A 184 6.58 -54.57 10.97
CA PRO A 184 5.86 -55.25 12.04
C PRO A 184 5.05 -54.31 12.94
N GLU A 185 3.91 -54.83 13.40
CA GLU A 185 2.95 -54.26 14.34
C GLU A 185 3.62 -53.83 15.66
N ASN A 186 3.21 -52.66 16.21
CA ASN A 186 3.00 -52.43 17.65
C ASN A 186 2.42 -51.02 17.95
N GLY A 187 1.22 -50.97 18.55
CA GLY A 187 0.84 -49.94 19.54
C GLY A 187 -0.04 -48.77 19.09
N PRO A 188 -0.90 -48.20 19.97
CA PRO A 188 -2.32 -48.03 19.67
C PRO A 188 -2.78 -46.61 19.29
N ALA A 189 -3.99 -46.61 18.75
CA ALA A 189 -4.78 -45.52 18.20
C ALA A 189 -4.99 -44.32 19.14
N VAL A 190 -4.93 -43.12 18.55
CA VAL A 190 -5.57 -41.93 19.10
C VAL A 190 -6.42 -41.29 17.99
N SER A 191 -7.72 -41.32 18.21
CA SER A 191 -8.78 -40.73 17.40
C SER A 191 -8.69 -39.20 17.39
N ALA A 192 -8.78 -38.59 16.22
CA ALA A 192 -9.04 -37.16 16.08
C ALA A 192 -10.12 -36.96 15.01
N ASP A 193 -11.38 -36.90 15.47
CA ASP A 193 -12.46 -36.24 14.75
C ASP A 193 -12.20 -34.73 14.74
N LEU A 194 -12.06 -34.14 13.55
CA LEU A 194 -12.14 -32.70 13.36
C LEU A 194 -13.10 -32.41 12.21
N HIS A 195 -14.34 -32.12 12.58
CA HIS A 195 -15.30 -31.38 11.79
C HIS A 195 -14.69 -30.05 11.33
N HIS A 196 -14.46 -29.89 10.03
CA HIS A 196 -14.22 -28.59 9.40
C HIS A 196 -15.52 -28.13 8.74
N GLY A 197 -16.28 -27.29 9.45
CA GLY A 197 -17.23 -26.38 8.83
C GLY A 197 -16.44 -25.21 8.24
N VAL A 198 -16.38 -25.12 6.92
CA VAL A 198 -15.82 -23.97 6.22
C VAL A 198 -16.91 -22.90 6.21
N GLY A 199 -16.69 -21.83 6.97
CA GLY A 199 -17.47 -20.61 6.88
C GLY A 199 -17.13 -19.87 5.59
N ASP A 200 -18.16 -19.36 4.93
CA ASP A 200 -18.08 -18.46 3.80
C ASP A 200 -17.59 -17.09 4.30
N ASP A 201 -16.32 -16.77 4.07
CA ASP A 201 -15.76 -15.43 4.28
C ASP A 201 -15.89 -14.63 2.97
N ASP A 202 -17.07 -14.03 2.79
CA ASP A 202 -17.33 -12.95 1.83
C ASP A 202 -16.74 -11.64 2.38
N ASP A 203 -15.41 -11.48 2.27
CA ASP A 203 -14.76 -10.17 2.44
C ASP A 203 -14.88 -9.37 1.13
N ASP A 204 -16.06 -8.79 0.93
CA ASP A 204 -16.29 -7.70 -0.03
C ASP A 204 -15.52 -6.46 0.44
N ASP A 205 -14.26 -6.37 0.00
CA ASP A 205 -13.42 -5.18 0.11
C ASP A 205 -14.12 -3.97 -0.50
N MET A 206 -14.65 -3.14 0.40
CA MET A 206 -15.07 -1.77 0.17
C MET A 206 -13.90 -0.92 -0.33
N TYR A 207 -14.06 -0.32 -1.51
CA TYR A 207 -13.32 0.89 -1.88
C TYR A 207 -14.31 2.02 -2.15
N LEU A 208 -14.37 2.96 -1.20
CA LEU A 208 -14.83 4.35 -1.38
C LEU A 208 -13.61 5.26 -1.34
#